data_AF-A0A2U3L2M9-F1
#
_entry.id   AF-A0A2U3L2M9-F1
#
_cell.length_a   1.000
_cell.length_b   1.000
_cell.length_c   1.000
_cell.angle_alpha   90.00
_cell.angle_beta   90.00
_cell.angle_gamma   90.00
#
_symmetry.space_group_name_H-M   'P 1'
#
loop_
_entity.id
_entity.type
_entity.pdbx_description
1 polymer ?
#
loop_
_entity_poly.entity_id
_entity_poly.type
_entity_poly.pdbx_seq_one_letter_code
_entity_poly.pdbx_strand_id
1 'polypeptide(L)'
;MLNIQMHLTSWIFPKGHRIRLAVSNALWPMMWPTPYPMITSLTLGGDTGSRLVLPMLPAKGASPTPFSSPQPSEARAGIRSTGASWPGEWILQRDEGRQKATVGWKGKSETEYPWGKGTYHEQLTYDADDAHPALSSVRGEAELIYELNGRELTWQGHLSVTSDEKNFFYKYTRELLKDGQMLKQQTWEEAIPRDHQ
;
A
#
# COMPACT_ATOMS: atom_id res chain seq x y z
N MET A 1 -21.09 2.70 -21.64
CA MET A 1 -19.83 3.45 -21.50
C MET A 1 -19.40 3.33 -20.04
N LEU A 2 -18.18 2.86 -19.77
CA LEU A 2 -17.66 2.77 -18.40
C LEU A 2 -17.34 4.17 -17.89
N ASN A 3 -17.88 4.55 -16.74
CA ASN A 3 -17.57 5.82 -16.08
C ASN A 3 -16.70 5.53 -14.86
N ILE A 4 -15.47 6.04 -14.86
CA ILE A 4 -14.53 5.91 -13.74
C ILE A 4 -14.46 7.25 -13.04
N GLN A 5 -14.89 7.31 -11.78
CA GLN A 5 -14.70 8.50 -10.95
C GLN A 5 -13.26 8.53 -10.44
N MET A 6 -12.50 9.54 -10.85
CA MET A 6 -11.15 9.77 -10.35
C MET A 6 -11.20 10.55 -9.03
N HIS A 7 -10.16 10.40 -8.21
CA HIS A 7 -10.01 11.20 -6.99
C HIS A 7 -9.89 12.69 -7.31
N LEU A 8 -10.14 13.53 -6.29
CA LEU A 8 -10.03 14.98 -6.43
C LEU A 8 -8.57 15.42 -6.54
N THR A 9 -8.33 16.46 -7.32
CA THR A 9 -7.05 17.16 -7.39
C THR A 9 -7.27 18.63 -7.74
N SER A 10 -6.31 19.49 -7.38
CA SER A 10 -6.31 20.91 -7.74
C SER A 10 -4.93 21.27 -8.28
N TRP A 11 -4.85 21.59 -9.57
CA TRP A 11 -3.60 21.94 -10.25
C TRP A 11 -3.80 23.11 -11.21
N ILE A 12 -2.79 23.97 -11.26
CA ILE A 12 -2.58 24.91 -12.37
C ILE A 12 -1.49 24.30 -13.24
N PHE A 13 -1.76 24.07 -14.52
CA PHE A 13 -0.76 23.58 -15.49
C PHE A 13 -0.09 24.76 -16.19
N PRO A 14 1.19 25.09 -15.89
CA PRO A 14 1.86 26.23 -16.51
C PRO A 14 2.07 26.04 -18.01
N LYS A 15 2.35 27.14 -18.72
CA LYS A 15 2.72 27.09 -20.14
C LYS A 15 3.92 26.15 -20.34
N GLY A 16 3.83 25.26 -21.32
CA GLY A 16 4.85 24.25 -21.62
C GLY A 16 4.64 22.90 -20.94
N HIS A 17 3.76 22.83 -19.92
CA HIS A 17 3.38 21.55 -19.31
C HIS A 17 2.37 20.80 -20.18
N ARG A 18 2.27 19.49 -19.96
CA ARG A 18 1.31 18.60 -20.62
C ARG A 18 0.59 17.77 -19.59
N ILE A 19 -0.69 17.49 -19.86
CA ILE A 19 -1.47 16.52 -19.10
C ILE A 19 -1.21 15.16 -19.73
N ARG A 20 -0.82 14.18 -18.91
CA ARG A 20 -0.61 12.79 -19.32
C ARG A 20 -1.62 11.89 -18.62
N LEU A 21 -2.36 11.10 -19.39
CA LEU A 21 -3.17 10.00 -18.88
C LEU A 21 -2.41 8.69 -19.10
N ALA A 22 -2.30 7.89 -18.05
CA ALA A 22 -1.81 6.52 -18.13
C ALA A 22 -2.96 5.57 -17.79
N VAL A 23 -3.17 4.56 -18.62
CA VAL A 23 -4.20 3.53 -18.43
C VAL A 23 -3.48 2.20 -18.29
N SER A 24 -3.78 1.45 -17.23
CA SER A 24 -3.20 0.15 -16.94
C SER A 24 -4.29 -0.81 -16.48
N ASN A 25 -4.11 -2.10 -16.76
CA ASN A 25 -4.99 -3.16 -16.28
C ASN A 25 -4.63 -3.63 -14.86
N ALA A 26 -3.43 -3.26 -14.39
CA ALA A 26 -2.92 -3.70 -13.10
C ALA A 26 -2.23 -2.54 -12.38
N LEU A 27 -2.36 -2.55 -11.05
CA LEU A 27 -1.64 -1.66 -10.14
C LEU A 27 -1.02 -2.49 -9.02
N TRP A 28 -0.26 -3.52 -9.39
CA TRP A 28 0.45 -4.36 -8.43
C TRP A 28 1.62 -3.59 -7.78
N PRO A 29 1.87 -3.69 -6.46
CA PRO A 29 1.14 -4.49 -5.46
C PRO A 29 0.01 -3.75 -4.72
N MET A 30 -0.33 -2.52 -5.12
CA MET A 30 -1.37 -1.72 -4.46
C MET A 30 -2.78 -2.31 -4.62
N MET A 31 -3.04 -3.00 -5.73
CA MET A 31 -4.29 -3.69 -6.00
C MET A 31 -3.99 -5.12 -6.43
N TRP A 32 -4.72 -6.07 -5.84
CA TRP A 32 -4.61 -7.47 -6.21
C TRP A 32 -5.14 -7.69 -7.63
N PRO A 33 -4.47 -8.48 -8.50
CA PRO A 33 -4.89 -8.68 -9.88
C PRO A 33 -6.26 -9.34 -9.99
N THR A 34 -6.95 -9.15 -11.11
CA THR A 34 -8.14 -9.95 -11.47
C THR A 34 -7.78 -11.43 -11.60
N PRO A 35 -8.72 -12.37 -11.41
CA PRO A 35 -8.40 -13.80 -11.47
C PRO A 35 -8.04 -14.30 -12.89
N TYR A 36 -8.40 -13.54 -13.93
CA TYR A 36 -8.13 -13.88 -15.32
C TYR A 36 -7.29 -12.80 -16.03
N PRO A 37 -6.48 -13.19 -17.03
CA PRO A 37 -5.84 -12.24 -17.93
C PRO A 37 -6.89 -11.45 -18.71
N MET A 38 -6.63 -10.16 -18.96
CA MET A 38 -7.56 -9.29 -19.67
C MET A 38 -6.85 -8.43 -20.72
N ILE A 39 -7.52 -8.26 -21.87
CA ILE A 39 -7.14 -7.30 -22.90
C ILE A 39 -8.08 -6.11 -22.78
N THR A 40 -7.51 -4.91 -22.64
CA THR A 40 -8.26 -3.66 -22.64
C THR A 40 -8.03 -2.94 -23.95
N SER A 41 -9.12 -2.48 -24.57
CA SER A 41 -9.07 -1.64 -25.76
C SER A 41 -9.71 -0.29 -25.47
N LEU A 42 -9.11 0.77 -26.02
CA LEU A 42 -9.57 2.13 -25.85
C LEU A 42 -9.96 2.71 -27.21
N THR A 43 -11.23 3.05 -27.38
CA THR A 43 -11.68 3.79 -28.57
C THR A 43 -11.35 5.26 -28.39
N LEU A 44 -10.65 5.86 -29.36
CA LEU A 44 -10.26 7.27 -29.37
C LEU A 44 -10.92 8.01 -30.54
N GLY A 45 -11.25 9.29 -30.33
CA GLY A 45 -11.87 10.15 -31.34
C GLY A 45 -13.38 9.91 -31.55
N GLY A 46 -14.01 10.84 -32.27
CA GLY A 46 -15.47 10.84 -32.51
C GLY A 46 -16.30 11.14 -31.26
N ASP A 47 -17.62 11.14 -31.42
CA ASP A 47 -18.57 11.51 -30.35
C ASP A 47 -18.69 10.44 -29.25
N THR A 48 -18.29 9.20 -29.55
CA THR A 48 -18.35 8.04 -28.65
C THR A 48 -16.98 7.61 -28.14
N GLY A 49 -15.91 8.33 -28.49
CA GLY A 49 -14.56 8.04 -28.02
C GLY A 49 -14.43 8.20 -26.50
N SER A 50 -13.46 7.48 -25.95
CA SER A 50 -13.05 7.61 -24.55
C SER A 50 -12.47 9.00 -24.31
N ARG A 51 -12.82 9.62 -23.18
CA ARG A 51 -12.42 11.00 -22.86
C ARG A 51 -12.13 11.17 -21.38
N LEU A 52 -11.18 12.06 -21.07
CA LEU A 52 -10.93 12.56 -19.73
C LEU A 52 -11.72 13.87 -19.56
N VAL A 53 -12.62 13.91 -18.59
CA VAL A 53 -13.38 15.12 -18.25
C VAL A 53 -12.68 15.81 -17.09
N LEU A 54 -12.15 17.01 -17.34
CA LEU A 54 -11.47 17.81 -16.32
C LEU A 54 -12.42 18.91 -15.81
N PRO A 55 -12.64 19.03 -14.49
CA PRO A 55 -13.41 20.13 -13.92
C PRO A 55 -12.58 21.43 -14.00
N MET A 56 -12.72 22.16 -15.10
CA MET A 56 -12.00 23.40 -15.32
C MET A 56 -12.61 24.53 -14.48
N LEU A 57 -11.77 25.19 -13.68
CA LEU A 57 -12.14 26.39 -12.94
C LEU A 57 -11.78 27.65 -13.75
N PRO A 58 -12.51 28.76 -13.58
CA PRO A 58 -12.14 30.04 -14.16
C PRO A 58 -10.74 30.48 -13.72
N ALA A 59 -9.96 31.06 -14.64
CA ALA A 59 -8.60 31.53 -14.34
C ALA A 59 -8.54 32.60 -13.23
N LYS A 60 -9.62 33.37 -13.06
CA LYS A 60 -9.84 34.25 -11.93
C LYS A 60 -10.94 33.65 -11.06
N GLY A 61 -10.55 33.08 -9.93
CA GLY A 61 -11.49 32.59 -8.91
C GLY A 61 -12.03 33.72 -8.03
N ALA A 62 -12.94 33.36 -7.13
CA ALA A 62 -13.35 34.22 -6.03
C ALA A 62 -12.13 34.57 -5.16
N SER A 63 -12.19 35.70 -4.46
CA SER A 63 -11.18 36.07 -3.46
C SER A 63 -10.99 34.91 -2.48
N PRO A 64 -9.75 34.56 -2.11
CA PRO A 64 -9.50 33.51 -1.13
C PRO A 64 -10.29 33.77 0.13
N THR A 65 -10.95 32.73 0.66
CA THR A 65 -11.50 32.81 2.01
C THR A 65 -10.35 33.07 2.98
N PRO A 66 -10.46 34.06 3.88
CA PRO A 66 -9.42 34.31 4.87
C PRO A 66 -9.39 33.14 5.86
N PHE A 67 -8.45 32.23 5.66
CA PHE A 67 -8.13 31.22 6.65
C PHE A 67 -7.32 31.84 7.78
N SER A 68 -7.61 31.45 9.03
CA SER A 68 -6.72 31.75 10.15
C SER A 68 -5.36 31.09 9.92
N SER A 69 -4.31 31.65 10.52
CA SER A 69 -3.00 30.99 10.54
C SER A 69 -3.11 29.55 11.05
N PRO A 70 -2.32 28.61 10.50
CA PRO A 70 -2.28 27.24 11.01
C PRO A 70 -1.99 27.26 12.52
N GLN A 71 -2.70 26.43 13.28
CA GLN A 71 -2.35 26.23 14.68
C GLN A 71 -0.96 25.55 14.75
N PRO A 72 -0.11 25.94 15.71
CA PRO A 72 1.14 25.22 15.94
C PRO A 72 0.82 23.77 16.32
N SER A 73 1.63 22.84 15.82
CA SER A 73 1.55 21.44 16.24
C SER A 73 1.80 21.34 17.74
N GLU A 74 1.02 20.50 18.43
CA GLU A 74 1.36 20.13 19.81
C GLU A 74 2.72 19.43 19.84
N ALA A 75 3.66 19.96 20.62
CA ALA A 75 4.94 19.32 20.85
C ALA A 75 4.77 18.26 21.95
N ARG A 76 4.98 16.98 21.61
CA ARG A 76 5.06 15.91 22.61
C ARG A 76 6.49 15.76 23.08
N ALA A 77 6.83 16.45 24.17
CA ALA A 77 8.16 16.39 24.75
C ALA A 77 8.56 14.94 25.08
N GLY A 78 9.79 14.57 24.74
CA GLY A 78 10.35 13.24 25.05
C GLY A 78 9.92 12.11 24.13
N ILE A 79 9.17 12.38 23.06
CA ILE A 79 8.91 11.41 21.98
C ILE A 79 9.78 11.77 20.78
N ARG A 80 10.53 10.80 20.28
CA ARG A 80 11.37 10.95 19.09
C ARG A 80 11.18 9.76 18.17
N SER A 81 10.86 10.01 16.90
CA SER A 81 10.80 8.95 15.89
C SER A 81 11.98 9.08 14.94
N THR A 82 12.60 7.96 14.60
CA THR A 82 13.71 7.87 13.64
C THR A 82 13.44 6.77 12.62
N GLY A 83 13.95 6.95 11.42
CA GLY A 83 13.57 6.12 10.28
C GLY A 83 12.13 6.42 9.81
N ALA A 84 11.75 5.76 8.73
CA ALA A 84 10.40 5.78 8.22
C ALA A 84 10.16 4.42 7.58
N SER A 85 9.16 3.69 8.07
CA SER A 85 8.75 2.43 7.43
C SER A 85 8.30 2.69 6.00
N TRP A 86 7.77 3.89 5.71
CA TRP A 86 7.36 4.33 4.39
C TRP A 86 8.26 5.46 3.84
N PRO A 87 8.66 5.44 2.55
CA PRO A 87 8.36 4.39 1.58
C PRO A 87 9.12 3.09 1.84
N GLY A 88 10.19 3.05 2.65
CA GLY A 88 11.01 1.85 2.82
C GLY A 88 11.82 1.51 1.56
N GLU A 89 12.56 0.40 1.58
CA GLU A 89 13.27 -0.11 0.41
C GLU A 89 12.34 -0.95 -0.46
N TRP A 90 12.27 -0.65 -1.76
CA TRP A 90 11.47 -1.38 -2.73
C TRP A 90 12.36 -1.92 -3.85
N ILE A 91 12.26 -3.23 -4.12
CA ILE A 91 12.95 -3.88 -5.24
C ILE A 91 11.91 -4.61 -6.07
N LEU A 92 11.81 -4.25 -7.35
CA LEU A 92 11.04 -4.99 -8.34
C LEU A 92 11.98 -5.86 -9.17
N GLN A 93 11.70 -7.16 -9.20
CA GLN A 93 12.35 -8.11 -10.10
C GLN A 93 11.31 -8.60 -11.10
N ARG A 94 11.66 -8.58 -12.40
CA ARG A 94 10.81 -9.07 -13.48
C ARG A 94 11.53 -10.15 -14.27
N ASP A 95 10.93 -11.32 -14.36
CA ASP A 95 11.33 -12.40 -15.26
C ASP A 95 10.51 -12.27 -16.55
N GLU A 96 11.11 -11.65 -17.57
CA GLU A 96 10.45 -11.41 -18.86
C GLU A 96 10.09 -12.72 -19.59
N GLY A 97 10.91 -13.76 -19.43
CA GLY A 97 10.72 -15.04 -20.11
C GLY A 97 9.57 -15.85 -19.51
N ARG A 98 9.39 -15.79 -18.19
CA ARG A 98 8.27 -16.43 -17.49
C ARG A 98 7.08 -15.50 -17.26
N GLN A 99 7.20 -14.22 -17.59
CA GLN A 99 6.19 -13.18 -17.37
C GLN A 99 5.76 -13.11 -15.88
N LYS A 100 6.74 -13.10 -14.98
CA LYS A 100 6.51 -13.03 -13.52
C LYS A 100 7.15 -11.79 -12.92
N ALA A 101 6.51 -11.25 -11.88
CA ALA A 101 7.01 -10.13 -11.13
C ALA A 101 7.05 -10.46 -9.64
N THR A 102 8.19 -10.19 -9.00
CA THR A 102 8.36 -10.27 -7.56
C THR A 102 8.74 -8.89 -7.04
N VAL A 103 8.00 -8.38 -6.06
CA VAL A 103 8.31 -7.13 -5.37
C VAL A 103 8.74 -7.47 -3.95
N GLY A 104 9.96 -7.09 -3.58
CA GLY A 104 10.42 -7.08 -2.20
C GLY A 104 10.26 -5.69 -1.61
N TRP A 105 9.72 -5.62 -0.40
CA TRP A 105 9.66 -4.40 0.39
C TRP A 105 10.22 -4.62 1.78
N LYS A 106 10.96 -3.63 2.29
CA LYS A 106 11.46 -3.63 3.67
C LYS A 106 11.26 -2.26 4.32
N GLY A 107 10.65 -2.25 5.49
CA GLY A 107 10.45 -1.08 6.32
C GLY A 107 11.17 -1.22 7.67
N LYS A 108 11.71 -0.10 8.16
CA LYS A 108 12.19 0.00 9.54
C LYS A 108 11.82 1.36 10.12
N SER A 109 11.36 1.38 11.36
CA SER A 109 11.21 2.60 12.13
C SER A 109 11.49 2.36 13.60
N GLU A 110 11.96 3.40 14.29
CA GLU A 110 12.15 3.41 15.72
C GLU A 110 11.41 4.60 16.33
N THR A 111 10.86 4.42 17.52
CA THR A 111 10.27 5.50 18.31
C THR A 111 10.71 5.38 19.75
N GLU A 112 11.36 6.42 20.24
CA GLU A 112 11.77 6.59 21.63
C GLU A 112 10.65 7.31 22.40
N TYR A 113 10.38 6.81 23.60
CA TYR A 113 9.43 7.35 24.56
C TYR A 113 10.13 7.56 25.91
N PRO A 114 9.59 8.39 26.82
CA PRO A 114 10.15 8.54 28.17
C PRO A 114 10.21 7.25 29.00
N TRP A 115 9.44 6.22 28.61
CA TRP A 115 9.31 4.95 29.33
C TRP A 115 9.83 3.74 28.56
N GLY A 116 10.48 3.95 27.40
CA GLY A 116 11.03 2.85 26.61
C GLY A 116 11.23 3.18 25.13
N LYS A 117 11.65 2.19 24.36
CA LYS A 117 11.89 2.30 22.93
C LYS A 117 11.09 1.24 22.17
N GLY A 118 10.44 1.65 21.09
CA GLY A 118 9.80 0.77 20.12
C GLY A 118 10.65 0.68 18.85
N THR A 119 10.96 -0.53 18.41
CA THR A 119 11.63 -0.81 17.13
C THR A 119 10.71 -1.67 16.29
N TYR A 120 10.46 -1.25 15.05
CA TYR A 120 9.63 -1.95 14.09
C TYR A 120 10.45 -2.34 12.86
N HIS A 121 10.29 -3.58 12.45
CA HIS A 121 10.84 -4.13 11.23
C HIS A 121 9.74 -4.86 10.48
N GLU A 122 9.66 -4.68 9.17
CA GLU A 122 8.76 -5.45 8.33
C GLU A 122 9.40 -5.75 6.99
N GLN A 123 9.16 -6.94 6.48
CA GLN A 123 9.55 -7.35 5.15
C GLN A 123 8.36 -8.01 4.49
N LEU A 124 8.03 -7.57 3.27
CA LEU A 124 6.95 -8.10 2.46
C LEU A 124 7.49 -8.56 1.11
N THR A 125 7.01 -9.69 0.63
CA THR A 125 7.28 -10.20 -0.72
C THR A 125 5.96 -10.40 -1.43
N TYR A 126 5.83 -9.81 -2.61
CA TYR A 126 4.63 -9.86 -3.45
C TYR A 126 4.98 -10.56 -4.76
N ASP A 127 4.29 -11.64 -5.09
CA ASP A 127 4.46 -12.38 -6.34
C ASP A 127 3.24 -12.26 -7.25
N ALA A 128 3.48 -12.05 -8.54
CA ALA A 128 2.47 -12.05 -9.58
C ALA A 128 2.94 -12.84 -10.83
N ASP A 129 1.97 -13.41 -11.54
CA ASP A 129 2.14 -14.18 -12.76
C ASP A 129 1.18 -13.62 -13.82
N ASP A 130 1.70 -13.01 -14.88
CA ASP A 130 0.87 -12.31 -15.88
C ASP A 130 -0.04 -13.29 -16.64
N ALA A 131 0.39 -14.55 -16.80
CA ALA A 131 -0.38 -15.60 -17.48
C ALA A 131 -1.42 -16.24 -16.55
N HIS A 132 -1.16 -16.28 -15.24
CA HIS A 132 -2.04 -16.86 -14.23
C HIS A 132 -2.25 -15.88 -13.06
N PRO A 133 -2.90 -14.72 -13.29
CA PRO A 133 -3.00 -13.66 -12.27
C PRO A 133 -3.83 -14.07 -11.05
N ALA A 134 -4.67 -15.10 -11.16
CA ALA A 134 -5.31 -15.76 -10.02
C ALA A 134 -4.32 -16.27 -8.96
N LEU A 135 -3.08 -16.60 -9.33
CA LEU A 135 -2.09 -17.24 -8.45
C LEU A 135 -1.15 -16.25 -7.75
N SER A 136 -1.50 -14.97 -7.70
CA SER A 136 -0.74 -13.97 -6.94
C SER A 136 -0.64 -14.32 -5.45
N SER A 137 0.42 -13.84 -4.80
CA SER A 137 0.60 -14.04 -3.37
C SER A 137 1.36 -12.90 -2.70
N VAL A 138 1.17 -12.77 -1.39
CA VAL A 138 1.89 -11.85 -0.51
C VAL A 138 2.33 -12.61 0.72
N ARG A 139 3.60 -12.49 1.07
CA ARG A 139 4.17 -13.08 2.29
C ARG A 139 4.89 -12.01 3.08
N GLY A 140 4.83 -12.10 4.39
CA GLY A 140 5.31 -11.04 5.25
C GLY A 140 5.83 -11.50 6.58
N GLU A 141 6.86 -10.81 7.04
CA GLU A 141 7.45 -10.97 8.36
C GLU A 141 7.51 -9.58 9.01
N ALA A 142 6.88 -9.44 10.18
CA ALA A 142 6.88 -8.20 10.95
C ALA A 142 7.36 -8.48 12.37
N GLU A 143 8.19 -7.59 12.90
CA GLU A 143 8.65 -7.62 14.27
C GLU A 143 8.52 -6.24 14.90
N LEU A 144 7.87 -6.18 16.07
CA LEU A 144 7.75 -5.00 16.89
C LEU A 144 8.31 -5.30 18.28
N ILE A 145 9.44 -4.69 18.61
CA ILE A 145 10.13 -4.84 19.89
C ILE A 145 9.90 -3.60 20.72
N TYR A 146 9.40 -3.77 21.93
CA TYR A 146 9.32 -2.73 22.94
C TYR A 146 10.26 -3.04 24.10
N GLU A 147 11.34 -2.26 24.19
CA GLU A 147 12.25 -2.21 25.33
C GLU A 147 11.63 -1.29 26.38
N LEU A 148 11.03 -1.86 27.42
CA LEU A 148 10.40 -1.13 28.52
C LEU A 148 11.25 -1.26 29.79
N ASN A 149 10.94 -0.43 30.79
CA ASN A 149 11.59 -0.53 32.09
C ASN A 149 11.36 -1.91 32.73
N GLY A 150 12.40 -2.75 32.71
CA GLY A 150 12.42 -4.06 33.36
C GLY A 150 11.79 -5.22 32.56
N ARG A 151 11.44 -5.01 31.28
CA ARG A 151 11.00 -6.10 30.39
C ARG A 151 11.14 -5.72 28.92
N GLU A 152 11.32 -6.73 28.09
CA GLU A 152 11.15 -6.64 26.65
C GLU A 152 9.84 -7.32 26.24
N LEU A 153 9.07 -6.69 25.35
CA LEU A 153 7.93 -7.30 24.69
C LEU A 153 8.16 -7.33 23.19
N THR A 154 8.12 -8.51 22.59
CA THR A 154 8.34 -8.70 21.17
C THR A 154 7.10 -9.29 20.54
N TRP A 155 6.52 -8.58 19.58
CA TRP A 155 5.46 -9.10 18.72
C TRP A 155 6.07 -9.52 17.39
N GLN A 156 5.85 -10.77 17.01
CA GLN A 156 6.22 -11.30 15.71
C GLN A 156 4.95 -11.62 14.93
N GLY A 157 4.94 -11.30 13.64
CA GLY A 157 3.81 -11.47 12.74
C GLY A 157 4.25 -12.16 11.46
N HIS A 158 3.63 -13.29 11.15
CA HIS A 158 3.89 -14.08 9.94
C HIS A 158 2.65 -14.03 9.05
N LEU A 159 2.73 -13.35 7.91
CA LEU A 159 1.65 -13.20 6.95
C LEU A 159 1.86 -14.10 5.74
N SER A 160 0.80 -14.80 5.34
CA SER A 160 0.70 -15.46 4.05
C SER A 160 -0.68 -15.22 3.47
N VAL A 161 -0.75 -14.52 2.35
CA VAL A 161 -1.96 -14.37 1.55
C VAL A 161 -1.69 -14.97 0.18
N THR A 162 -2.50 -15.93 -0.22
CA THR A 162 -2.49 -16.48 -1.59
C THR A 162 -3.88 -16.33 -2.20
N SER A 163 -3.99 -16.55 -3.49
CA SER A 163 -5.30 -16.59 -4.13
C SER A 163 -5.42 -17.67 -5.18
N ASP A 164 -6.66 -17.96 -5.55
CA ASP A 164 -7.02 -18.67 -6.77
C ASP A 164 -8.09 -17.88 -7.54
N GLU A 165 -8.75 -18.52 -8.51
CA GLU A 165 -9.81 -17.90 -9.32
C GLU A 165 -11.02 -17.44 -8.51
N LYS A 166 -11.27 -18.06 -7.35
CA LYS A 166 -12.52 -17.94 -6.59
C LYS A 166 -12.33 -17.33 -5.21
N ASN A 167 -11.16 -17.48 -4.60
CA ASN A 167 -10.91 -17.09 -3.22
C ASN A 167 -9.53 -16.47 -3.03
N PHE A 168 -9.42 -15.69 -1.96
CA PHE A 168 -8.19 -15.42 -1.24
C PHE A 168 -8.07 -16.39 -0.07
N PHE A 169 -6.86 -16.79 0.25
CA PHE A 169 -6.54 -17.59 1.43
C PHE A 169 -5.64 -16.74 2.31
N TYR A 170 -6.20 -16.26 3.41
CA TYR A 170 -5.49 -15.47 4.40
C TYR A 170 -5.02 -16.39 5.53
N LYS A 171 -3.74 -16.29 5.86
CA LYS A 171 -3.15 -16.88 7.06
C LYS A 171 -2.27 -15.87 7.73
N TYR A 172 -2.49 -15.66 9.03
CA TYR A 172 -1.64 -14.81 9.85
C TYR A 172 -1.39 -15.46 11.19
N THR A 173 -0.12 -15.56 11.58
CA THR A 173 0.26 -15.97 12.93
C THR A 173 0.86 -14.79 13.65
N ARG A 174 0.39 -14.52 14.87
CA ARG A 174 0.99 -13.52 15.76
C ARG A 174 1.49 -14.19 17.02
N GLU A 175 2.72 -13.86 17.38
CA GLU A 175 3.41 -14.32 18.55
C GLU A 175 3.74 -13.13 19.45
N LEU A 176 3.56 -13.31 20.76
CA LEU A 176 3.95 -12.35 21.79
C LEU A 176 4.95 -13.04 22.72
N LEU A 177 6.16 -12.50 22.75
CA LEU A 177 7.22 -12.92 23.63
C LEU A 177 7.43 -11.86 24.71
N LYS A 178 7.73 -12.31 25.93
CA LYS A 178 8.25 -11.47 27.00
C LYS A 178 9.63 -11.98 27.39
N ASP A 179 10.62 -11.10 27.32
CA ASP A 179 12.01 -11.44 27.65
C ASP A 179 12.48 -12.70 26.89
N GLY A 180 12.13 -12.79 25.60
CA GLY A 180 12.43 -13.94 24.73
C GLY A 180 11.59 -15.21 24.97
N GLN A 181 10.69 -15.23 25.96
CA GLN A 181 9.82 -16.38 26.23
C GLN A 181 8.43 -16.17 25.64
N MET A 182 7.93 -17.17 24.89
CA MET A 182 6.59 -17.14 24.30
C MET A 182 5.52 -17.04 25.39
N LEU A 183 4.76 -15.94 25.39
CA LEU A 183 3.60 -15.76 26.26
C LEU A 183 2.31 -16.23 25.60
N LYS A 184 2.16 -15.92 24.31
CA LYS A 184 0.94 -16.25 23.56
C LYS A 184 1.24 -16.32 22.08
N GLN A 185 0.62 -17.30 21.43
CA GLN A 185 0.55 -17.41 19.98
C GLN A 185 -0.91 -17.54 19.56
N GLN A 186 -1.23 -16.95 18.43
CA GLN A 186 -2.53 -17.12 17.80
C GLN A 186 -2.39 -17.10 16.28
N THR A 187 -3.10 -18.01 15.62
CA THR A 187 -3.17 -18.08 14.16
C THR A 187 -4.62 -17.88 13.72
N TRP A 188 -4.80 -17.09 12.67
CA TRP A 188 -6.05 -16.91 11.95
C TRP A 188 -5.89 -17.45 10.54
N GLU A 189 -6.87 -18.24 10.10
CA GLU A 189 -6.93 -18.80 8.75
C GLU A 189 -8.34 -18.62 8.21
N GLU A 190 -8.45 -17.97 7.06
CA GLU A 190 -9.72 -17.65 6.43
C GLU A 190 -9.64 -17.84 4.92
N ALA A 191 -10.70 -18.39 4.34
CA ALA A 191 -10.92 -18.39 2.90
C ALA A 191 -11.99 -17.33 2.59
N ILE A 192 -11.63 -16.35 1.77
CA ILE A 192 -12.44 -15.18 1.47
C ILE A 192 -12.81 -15.23 -0.03
N PRO A 193 -14.10 -15.29 -0.39
CA PRO A 193 -14.52 -15.27 -1.80
C PRO A 193 -14.08 -14.00 -2.55
N ARG A 194 -13.89 -14.10 -3.86
CA ARG A 194 -13.59 -12.97 -4.76
C ARG A 194 -14.85 -12.33 -5.34
N ASP A 195 -15.78 -11.96 -4.49
CA ASP A 195 -17.11 -11.42 -4.86
C ASP A 195 -17.14 -9.89 -5.06
N HIS A 196 -16.02 -9.20 -4.78
CA HIS A 196 -15.91 -7.74 -4.84
C HIS A 196 -14.75 -7.25 -5.71
N GLN A 197 -14.33 -8.05 -6.70
CA GLN A 197 -13.34 -7.67 -7.73
C GLN A 197 -13.94 -7.60 -9.12
#